data_AF-A0A527ZLK1-F1
#
_entry.id   AF-A0A527ZLK1-F1
#
_cell.length_a   1.000
_cell.length_b   1.000
_cell.length_c   1.000
_cell.angle_alpha   90.00
_cell.angle_beta   90.00
_cell.angle_gamma   90.00
#
_symmetry.space_group_name_H-M   'P 1'
#
loop_
_entity.id
_entity.type
_entity.pdbx_description
1 polymer ?
#
loop_
_entity_poly.entity_id
_entity_poly.type
_entity_poly.pdbx_seq_one_letter_code
_entity_poly.pdbx_strand_id
1 'polypeptide(L)'
;MEFSPQQDDALKAVATWLKAGKPQLFRLFGYAGTGKTTLARYFAEHVDGQVQFAAFTGKAAQVLRSKGAVNARTIHSLIYRPKGEE
;
A
#
# COMPACT_ATOMS: atom_id res chain seq x y z
N MET A 1 9.41 16.54 -3.51
CA MET A 1 10.18 15.28 -3.64
C MET A 1 10.21 14.95 -5.11
N GLU A 2 11.37 14.63 -5.66
CA GLU A 2 11.52 14.21 -7.05
C GLU A 2 11.50 12.68 -7.10
N PHE A 3 10.64 12.10 -7.93
CA PHE A 3 10.55 10.66 -8.12
C PHE A 3 11.54 10.21 -9.19
N SER A 4 12.12 9.01 -9.04
CA SER A 4 12.90 8.43 -10.13
C SER A 4 12.00 8.09 -11.32
N PRO A 5 12.54 7.98 -12.56
CA PRO A 5 11.73 7.60 -13.72
C PRO A 5 10.91 6.31 -13.51
N GLN A 6 11.49 5.30 -12.86
CA GLN A 6 10.79 4.04 -12.57
C GLN A 6 9.69 4.19 -11.51
N GLN A 7 9.85 5.11 -10.57
CA GLN A 7 8.80 5.42 -9.58
C GLN A 7 7.65 6.17 -10.23
N ASP A 8 7.94 7.08 -11.17
CA ASP A 8 6.94 7.78 -11.97
C ASP A 8 6.15 6.82 -12.87
N ASP A 9 6.84 5.88 -13.52
CA ASP A 9 6.20 4.80 -14.29
C ASP A 9 5.28 3.95 -13.40
N ALA A 10 5.69 3.64 -12.17
CA ALA A 10 4.87 2.91 -11.22
C ALA A 10 3.61 3.69 -10.81
N LEU A 11 3.72 5.00 -10.58
CA LEU A 11 2.57 5.87 -10.27
C LEU A 11 1.58 5.89 -11.44
N LYS A 12 2.06 6.06 -12.67
CA LYS A 12 1.24 6.04 -13.89
C LYS A 12 0.54 4.70 -14.10
N ALA A 13 1.25 3.59 -13.89
CA ALA A 13 0.68 2.26 -14.04
C ALA A 13 -0.43 1.98 -13.02
N VAL A 14 -0.21 2.35 -11.75
CA VAL A 14 -1.22 2.20 -10.69
C VAL A 14 -2.43 3.10 -10.93
N ALA A 15 -2.23 4.36 -11.35
CA ALA A 15 -3.33 5.27 -11.67
C ALA A 15 -4.20 4.75 -12.83
N THR A 16 -3.56 4.22 -13.87
CA THR A 16 -4.28 3.60 -15.01
C THR A 16 -5.09 2.39 -14.56
N TRP A 17 -4.52 1.54 -13.71
CA TRP A 17 -5.20 0.37 -13.17
C TRP A 17 -6.40 0.74 -12.28
N LEU A 18 -6.23 1.70 -11.36
CA LEU A 18 -7.32 2.19 -10.51
C LEU A 18 -8.47 2.74 -11.35
N LYS A 19 -8.16 3.55 -12.38
CA LYS A 19 -9.16 4.10 -13.30
C LYS A 19 -9.89 3.02 -14.11
N ALA A 20 -9.18 1.98 -14.52
CA ALA A 20 -9.78 0.88 -15.28
C ALA A 20 -10.72 0.00 -14.44
N GLY A 21 -10.47 -0.10 -13.12
CA GLY A 21 -11.24 -0.93 -12.19
C GLY A 21 -11.09 -2.45 -12.44
N LYS A 22 -10.28 -2.86 -13.43
CA LYS A 22 -10.00 -4.25 -13.77
C LYS A 22 -8.59 -4.40 -14.38
N PRO A 23 -7.93 -5.56 -14.20
CA PRO A 23 -8.33 -6.69 -13.35
C PRO A 23 -8.33 -6.31 -11.86
N GLN A 24 -8.96 -7.09 -10.99
CA GLN A 24 -9.04 -6.78 -9.55
C GLN A 24 -7.67 -6.67 -8.85
N LEU A 25 -6.64 -7.33 -9.40
CA LEU A 25 -5.31 -7.41 -8.79
C LEU A 25 -4.25 -6.70 -9.65
N PHE A 26 -3.52 -5.78 -9.03
CA PHE A 26 -2.29 -5.19 -9.57
C PHE A 26 -1.10 -5.63 -8.72
N ARG A 27 0.05 -5.89 -9.35
CA ARG A 27 1.28 -6.31 -8.66
C ARG A 27 2.41 -5.35 -9.04
N LEU A 28 3.00 -4.72 -8.02
CA LEU A 28 4.18 -3.88 -8.18
C LEU A 28 5.41 -4.57 -7.59
N PHE A 29 6.44 -4.74 -8.41
CA PHE A 29 7.71 -5.34 -8.01
C PHE A 29 8.83 -4.31 -7.96
N GLY A 30 9.90 -4.63 -7.24
CA GLY A 30 11.10 -3.80 -7.20
C GLY A 30 12.07 -4.25 -6.10
N TYR A 31 13.35 -3.97 -6.26
CA TYR A 31 14.40 -4.36 -5.32
C TYR A 31 14.26 -3.71 -3.94
N ALA A 32 15.00 -4.21 -2.95
CA ALA A 32 15.10 -3.57 -1.65
C ALA A 32 15.58 -2.11 -1.80
N GLY A 33 15.05 -1.19 -1.00
CA GLY A 33 15.44 0.21 -1.04
C GLY A 33 14.82 1.06 -2.16
N THR A 34 14.12 0.49 -3.15
CA THR A 34 13.54 1.27 -4.28
C THR A 34 12.34 2.17 -3.92
N GLY A 35 11.98 2.26 -2.64
CA GLY A 35 10.93 3.17 -2.17
C GLY A 35 9.49 2.68 -2.33
N LYS A 36 9.23 1.40 -2.60
CA LYS A 36 7.87 0.83 -2.74
C LYS A 36 6.93 1.19 -1.58
N THR A 37 7.41 1.08 -0.34
CA THR A 37 6.64 1.43 0.86
C THR A 37 6.31 2.92 0.92
N THR A 38 7.19 3.76 0.41
CA THR A 38 6.94 5.21 0.28
C THR A 38 5.89 5.47 -0.80
N LEU A 39 5.97 4.79 -1.95
CA LEU A 39 4.98 4.92 -3.02
C LEU A 39 3.57 4.49 -2.60
N ALA A 40 3.45 3.50 -1.71
CA ALA A 40 2.16 3.00 -1.25
C ALA A 40 1.22 4.12 -0.72
N ARG A 41 1.76 5.12 -0.02
CA ARG A 41 0.95 6.25 0.48
C ARG A 41 0.40 7.13 -0.65
N TYR A 42 1.22 7.36 -1.69
CA TYR A 42 0.83 8.17 -2.84
C TYR A 42 -0.25 7.47 -3.66
N PHE A 43 -0.22 6.13 -3.71
CA PHE A 43 -1.31 5.38 -4.32
C PHE A 43 -2.64 5.65 -3.60
N ALA A 44 -2.62 5.67 -2.25
CA ALA A 44 -3.81 5.88 -1.45
C ALA A 44 -4.39 7.30 -1.56
N GLU A 45 -3.54 8.32 -1.69
CA GLU A 45 -3.97 9.72 -1.88
C GLU A 45 -4.82 9.92 -3.14
N HIS A 46 -4.72 9.01 -4.12
CA HIS A 46 -5.43 9.10 -5.40
C HIS A 46 -6.60 8.10 -5.52
N VAL A 47 -7.01 7.47 -4.42
CA VAL A 47 -8.17 6.57 -4.39
C VAL A 47 -9.38 7.31 -3.82
N ASP A 48 -10.45 7.43 -4.61
CA ASP A 48 -11.75 7.84 -4.11
C ASP A 48 -12.39 6.70 -3.31
N GLY A 49 -12.16 6.68 -2.00
CA GLY A 49 -12.76 5.71 -1.09
C GLY A 49 -11.89 5.36 0.11
N GLN A 50 -12.27 4.26 0.78
CA GLN A 50 -11.51 3.77 1.93
C GLN A 50 -10.32 2.94 1.48
N VAL A 51 -9.13 3.32 1.94
CA VAL A 51 -7.89 2.57 1.70
C VAL A 51 -7.43 1.91 2.99
N GLN A 52 -7.17 0.61 2.92
CA GLN A 52 -6.60 -0.16 4.02
C GLN A 52 -5.24 -0.71 3.63
N PHE A 53 -4.22 -0.40 4.43
CA PHE A 53 -2.88 -0.95 4.25
C PHE A 53 -2.72 -2.22 5.09
N ALA A 54 -2.12 -3.24 4.50
CA ALA A 54 -1.85 -4.50 5.19
C ALA A 54 -0.45 -5.01 4.84
N ALA A 55 0.19 -5.67 5.80
CA ALA A 55 1.47 -6.33 5.60
C ALA A 55 1.51 -7.70 6.27
N PHE A 56 2.46 -8.55 5.86
CA PHE A 56 2.58 -9.90 6.40
C PHE A 56 3.06 -9.91 7.86
N THR A 57 3.98 -9.00 8.22
CA THR A 57 4.57 -8.94 9.56
C THR A 57 4.25 -7.64 10.28
N GLY A 58 4.26 -7.69 11.62
CA GLY A 58 4.08 -6.49 12.46
C GLY A 58 5.15 -5.44 12.20
N LYS A 59 6.39 -5.85 11.91
CA LYS A 59 7.48 -4.93 11.56
C LYS A 59 7.22 -4.20 10.24
N ALA A 60 6.78 -4.91 9.20
CA ALA A 60 6.45 -4.28 7.92
C ALA A 60 5.26 -3.32 8.07
N ALA A 61 4.24 -3.70 8.83
CA ALA A 61 3.13 -2.80 9.16
C ALA A 61 3.61 -1.56 9.93
N GLN A 62 4.53 -1.71 10.88
CA GLN A 62 5.16 -0.58 11.59
C GLN A 62 5.89 0.37 10.63
N VAL A 63 6.66 -0.17 9.67
CA VAL A 63 7.36 0.64 8.67
C VAL A 63 6.37 1.38 7.76
N LEU A 64 5.26 0.77 7.36
CA LEU A 64 4.20 1.45 6.62
C LEU A 64 3.63 2.63 7.43
N ARG A 65 3.30 2.42 8.71
CA ARG A 65 2.80 3.48 9.60
C ARG A 65 3.78 4.65 9.72
N SER A 66 5.08 4.36 9.89
CA SER A 66 6.09 5.42 9.98
C SER A 66 6.31 6.19 8.67
N LYS A 67 5.79 5.69 7.54
CA LYS A 67 5.80 6.36 6.23
C LYS A 67 4.48 7.04 5.86
N GLY A 68 3.50 7.06 6.78
CA GLY A 68 2.23 7.78 6.62
C GLY A 68 1.02 6.90 6.35
N ALA A 69 1.18 5.58 6.16
CA ALA A 69 0.07 4.63 6.08
C ALA A 69 -0.42 4.30 7.50
N VAL A 70 -1.01 5.28 8.19
CA VAL A 70 -1.28 5.25 9.64
C VAL A 70 -2.17 4.09 10.10
N ASN A 71 -3.09 3.65 9.26
CA ASN A 71 -3.99 2.52 9.53
C ASN A 71 -3.38 1.16 9.16
N ALA A 72 -2.09 1.06 8.80
CA ALA A 72 -1.51 -0.22 8.39
C ALA A 72 -1.54 -1.25 9.53
N ARG A 73 -2.09 -2.43 9.23
CA ARG A 73 -2.17 -3.59 10.14
C ARG A 73 -1.47 -4.81 9.54
N THR A 74 -1.33 -5.87 10.32
CA THR A 74 -0.99 -7.16 9.72
C THR A 74 -2.21 -7.70 8.97
N ILE A 75 -2.00 -8.50 7.91
CA ILE A 75 -3.11 -9.16 7.21
C ILE A 75 -3.95 -9.98 8.21
N HIS A 76 -3.30 -10.67 9.15
CA HIS A 76 -3.96 -11.47 10.18
C HIS A 76 -4.91 -10.65 11.06
N SER A 77 -4.42 -9.55 11.65
CA SER A 77 -5.26 -8.67 12.50
C SER A 77 -6.29 -7.85 11.72
N LEU A 78 -6.15 -7.79 10.39
CA LEU A 78 -7.14 -7.15 9.53
C LEU A 78 -8.35 -8.07 9.28
N ILE A 79 -8.11 -9.36 9.06
CA ILE A 79 -9.16 -10.32 8.67
C ILE A 79 -9.76 -11.10 9.85
N TYR A 80 -9.07 -11.16 11.00
CA TYR A 80 -9.55 -11.85 12.20
C TYR A 80 -9.73 -10.90 13.38
N ARG A 81 -10.75 -11.19 14.20
CA ARG A 81 -10.93 -10.58 15.53
C ARG A 81 -10.48 -11.58 16.60
N PRO A 82 -9.62 -11.18 17.55
CA PRO A 82 -9.29 -12.03 18.69
C PRO A 82 -10.55 -12.40 19.46
N LYS A 83 -10.64 -13.67 19.90
CA LYS A 83 -11.77 -14.13 20.70
C LYS A 83 -11.75 -13.40 22.05
N GLY A 84 -12.83 -12.66 22.36
CA GLY A 84 -12.97 -11.91 23.62
C GLY A 84 -12.81 -10.39 23.48
N GLU A 85 -12.49 -9.86 22.30
CA GLU A 85 -12.67 -8.45 21.96
C GLU A 85 -14.02 -8.30 21.23
N GLU A 86 -15.08 -7.92 21.96
CA GLU A 86 -16.31 -7.37 21.37
C GLU A 86 -16.12 -5.88 21.04
#